data_AF-A0A7Z7FWC6-F1
#
_entry.id   AF-A0A7Z7FWC6-F1
#
_cell.length_a   1.000
_cell.length_b   1.000
_cell.length_c   1.000
_cell.angle_alpha   90.00
_cell.angle_beta   90.00
_cell.angle_gamma   90.00
#
_symmetry.space_group_name_H-M   'P 1'
#
loop_
_entity.id
_entity.type
_entity.pdbx_description
1 polymer ?
#
loop_
_entity_poly.entity_id
_entity_poly.type
_entity_poly.pdbx_seq_one_letter_code
_entity_poly.pdbx_strand_id
1 'polypeptide(L)'
;MSVTERVSSALAVRMAGARGVLAAPARSARTTVVIGRLLATAFLVCFLTGLYSHLLQEPLPGMRFPTWPGVYAFTQGLHVSVGIAIFPLLLGKLWTVYPRLFLWPPVRSARELLERASIALLVSSALLEPAIGLVNTYQWYPWPFPFRQTHYALAWVIVGSLAIHIAVKLPMIVRFWRRRSTATDRSVTDD
;
A
#
# COMPACT_ATOMS: atom_id res chain seq x y z
N MET A 1 -45.23 21.29 10.50
CA MET A 1 -44.07 20.53 9.98
C MET A 1 -44.56 19.41 9.08
N SER A 2 -44.24 19.47 7.80
CA SER A 2 -44.70 18.49 6.80
C SER A 2 -43.97 17.16 6.95
N VAL A 3 -44.53 16.08 6.39
CA VAL A 3 -43.88 14.76 6.33
C VAL A 3 -42.53 14.84 5.61
N THR A 4 -42.41 15.70 4.61
CA THR A 4 -41.17 15.93 3.84
C THR A 4 -40.07 16.60 4.68
N GLU A 5 -40.39 17.51 5.60
CA GLU A 5 -39.43 18.12 6.54
C GLU A 5 -38.91 17.11 7.59
N ARG A 6 -39.78 16.20 8.06
CA ARG A 6 -39.37 15.14 9.00
C ARG A 6 -38.44 14.12 8.34
N VAL A 7 -38.73 13.73 7.10
CA VAL A 7 -37.90 12.78 6.36
C VAL A 7 -36.55 13.40 5.97
N SER A 8 -36.54 14.66 5.54
CA SER A 8 -35.30 15.37 5.17
C SER A 8 -34.40 15.66 6.38
N SER A 9 -34.96 16.04 7.52
CA SER A 9 -34.19 16.21 8.76
C SER A 9 -33.62 14.88 9.29
N ALA A 10 -34.39 13.80 9.24
CA ALA A 10 -33.91 12.46 9.61
C ALA A 10 -32.78 11.97 8.70
N LEU A 11 -32.87 12.23 7.39
CA LEU A 11 -31.82 11.93 6.42
C LEU A 11 -30.57 12.80 6.66
N ALA A 12 -30.73 14.09 6.97
CA ALA A 12 -29.64 15.00 7.26
C ALA A 12 -28.85 14.59 8.50
N VAL A 13 -29.54 14.19 9.58
CA VAL A 13 -28.90 13.68 10.81
C VAL A 13 -28.17 12.36 10.55
N ARG A 14 -28.75 11.44 9.78
CA ARG A 14 -28.07 10.19 9.38
C ARG A 14 -26.84 10.43 8.50
N MET A 15 -26.93 11.37 7.55
CA MET A 15 -25.80 11.79 6.71
C MET A 15 -24.71 12.48 7.54
N ALA A 16 -25.07 13.31 8.52
CA ALA A 16 -24.13 13.95 9.43
C ALA A 16 -23.43 12.93 10.36
N GLY A 17 -24.17 11.96 10.89
CA GLY A 17 -23.61 10.85 11.67
C GLY A 17 -22.67 9.98 10.84
N ALA A 18 -23.04 9.64 9.61
CA ALA A 18 -22.17 8.93 8.67
C ALA A 18 -20.90 9.72 8.35
N ARG A 19 -21.01 11.05 8.15
CA ARG A 19 -19.86 11.95 7.96
C ARG A 19 -18.95 11.99 9.19
N GLY A 20 -19.51 12.01 10.40
CA GLY A 20 -18.76 11.96 11.67
C GLY A 20 -17.99 10.65 11.85
N VAL A 21 -18.61 9.51 11.56
CA VAL A 21 -17.97 8.19 11.60
C VAL A 21 -16.85 8.06 10.55
N LEU A 22 -17.02 8.68 9.37
CA LEU A 22 -15.98 8.76 8.34
C LEU A 22 -14.83 9.70 8.73
N ALA A 23 -15.11 10.75 9.51
CA ALA A 23 -14.15 11.75 9.97
C ALA A 23 -13.39 11.38 11.28
N ALA A 24 -13.61 10.18 11.83
CA ALA A 24 -13.00 9.75 13.09
C ALA A 24 -11.45 9.90 13.10
N PRO A 25 -10.82 10.25 14.25
CA PRO A 25 -9.37 10.54 14.35
C PRO A 25 -8.44 9.45 13.79
N ALA A 26 -8.88 8.20 13.82
CA ALA A 26 -8.15 7.05 13.27
C ALA A 26 -7.94 7.10 11.75
N ARG A 27 -8.77 7.85 10.98
CA ARG A 27 -8.61 8.05 9.52
C ARG A 27 -7.96 9.40 9.19
N SER A 28 -7.08 9.89 10.05
CA SER A 28 -6.31 11.10 9.76
C SER A 28 -5.33 10.91 8.60
N ALA A 29 -5.01 12.00 7.89
CA ALA A 29 -3.98 12.00 6.86
C ALA A 29 -2.62 11.50 7.40
N ARG A 30 -2.31 11.79 8.68
CA ARG A 30 -1.10 11.32 9.36
C ARG A 30 -1.07 9.79 9.43
N THR A 31 -2.16 9.16 9.87
CA THR A 31 -2.27 7.69 9.96
C THR A 31 -2.07 7.05 8.58
N THR A 32 -2.74 7.58 7.54
CA THR A 32 -2.62 7.06 6.16
C THR A 32 -1.19 7.15 5.61
N VAL A 33 -0.45 8.21 5.96
CA VAL A 33 0.96 8.39 5.57
C VAL A 33 1.88 7.44 6.34
N VAL A 34 1.71 7.33 7.66
CA VAL A 34 2.54 6.42 8.49
C VAL A 34 2.37 4.98 8.04
N ILE A 35 1.13 4.49 7.91
CA ILE A 35 0.87 3.12 7.42
C ILE A 35 1.43 2.94 6.00
N GLY A 36 1.29 3.94 5.13
CA GLY A 36 1.84 3.89 3.77
C GLY A 36 3.37 3.76 3.75
N ARG A 37 4.08 4.47 4.63
CA ARG A 37 5.54 4.36 4.77
C ARG A 37 5.96 3.01 5.32
N LEU A 38 5.27 2.52 6.36
CA LEU A 38 5.53 1.19 6.92
C LEU A 38 5.34 0.09 5.87
N LEU A 39 4.27 0.15 5.07
CA LEU A 39 4.05 -0.77 3.96
C LEU A 39 5.17 -0.70 2.92
N ALA A 40 5.58 0.51 2.51
CA ALA A 40 6.65 0.67 1.54
C ALA A 40 7.98 0.08 2.06
N THR A 41 8.31 0.33 3.33
CA THR A 41 9.48 -0.27 3.98
C THR A 41 9.37 -1.79 4.07
N ALA A 42 8.20 -2.32 4.47
CA ALA A 42 7.98 -3.76 4.59
C ALA A 42 8.12 -4.47 3.24
N PHE A 43 7.51 -3.95 2.18
CA PHE A 43 7.67 -4.48 0.83
C PHE A 43 9.11 -4.39 0.34
N LEU A 44 9.83 -3.30 0.64
CA LEU A 44 11.24 -3.18 0.27
C LEU A 44 12.09 -4.24 1.00
N VAL A 45 11.87 -4.45 2.30
CA VAL A 45 12.58 -5.48 3.08
C VAL A 45 12.29 -6.88 2.52
N CYS A 46 11.03 -7.23 2.28
CA CYS A 46 10.65 -8.51 1.67
C CYS A 46 11.25 -8.66 0.27
N PHE A 47 11.22 -7.62 -0.56
CA PHE A 47 11.80 -7.64 -1.89
C PHE A 47 13.31 -7.90 -1.87
N LEU A 48 14.06 -7.18 -1.03
CA LEU A 48 15.52 -7.35 -0.95
C LEU A 48 15.93 -8.71 -0.38
N THR A 49 15.24 -9.17 0.66
CA THR A 49 15.48 -10.51 1.24
C THR A 49 15.06 -11.64 0.29
N GLY A 50 13.97 -11.46 -0.45
CA GLY A 50 13.51 -12.40 -1.48
C GLY A 50 14.44 -12.45 -2.68
N LEU A 51 14.93 -11.29 -3.14
CA LEU A 51 15.93 -11.19 -4.21
C LEU A 51 17.25 -11.85 -3.80
N TYR A 52 17.70 -11.62 -2.56
CA TYR A 52 18.86 -12.32 -2.01
C TYR A 52 18.65 -13.84 -2.03
N SER A 53 17.49 -14.32 -1.57
CA SER A 53 17.15 -15.74 -1.58
C SER A 53 17.12 -16.33 -3.01
N HIS A 54 16.61 -15.59 -3.98
CA HIS A 54 16.58 -16.00 -5.38
C HIS A 54 18.00 -16.10 -5.95
N LEU A 55 18.83 -15.06 -5.78
CA LEU A 55 20.22 -15.05 -6.27
C LEU A 55 21.12 -16.07 -5.55
N LEU A 56 20.78 -16.46 -4.33
CA LEU A 56 21.45 -17.55 -3.62
C LEU A 56 21.14 -18.92 -4.26
N GLN A 57 19.91 -19.11 -4.74
CA GLN A 57 19.47 -20.35 -5.41
C GLN A 57 19.90 -20.41 -6.88
N GLU A 58 19.86 -19.26 -7.57
CA GLU A 58 20.10 -19.11 -9.00
C GLU A 58 21.07 -17.92 -9.24
N PRO A 59 22.36 -18.06 -8.88
CA PRO A 59 23.32 -16.97 -9.02
C PRO A 59 23.64 -16.68 -10.49
N LEU A 60 23.82 -15.40 -10.82
CA LEU A 60 24.37 -14.99 -12.10
C LEU A 60 25.85 -15.37 -12.22
N PRO A 61 26.40 -15.54 -13.44
CA PRO A 61 27.81 -15.85 -13.63
C PRO A 61 28.74 -14.90 -12.87
N GLY A 62 29.65 -15.46 -12.07
CA GLY A 62 30.61 -14.70 -11.26
C GLY A 62 30.11 -14.20 -9.90
N MET A 63 28.80 -14.34 -9.59
CA MET A 63 28.30 -14.01 -8.26
C MET A 63 28.64 -15.09 -7.24
N ARG A 64 29.08 -14.68 -6.05
CA ARG A 64 29.27 -15.55 -4.89
C ARG A 64 28.58 -14.93 -3.69
N PHE A 65 27.84 -15.75 -2.95
CA PHE A 65 27.08 -15.31 -1.78
C PHE A 65 27.54 -16.07 -0.53
N PRO A 66 27.45 -15.46 0.66
CA PRO A 66 27.66 -16.17 1.92
C PRO A 66 26.58 -17.26 2.09
N THR A 67 26.99 -18.53 2.08
CA THR A 67 26.09 -19.69 2.22
C THR A 67 25.96 -20.18 3.67
N TRP A 68 26.46 -19.41 4.64
CA TRP A 68 26.43 -19.84 6.03
C TRP A 68 24.98 -19.89 6.55
N PRO A 69 24.59 -20.91 7.36
CA PRO A 69 23.21 -21.12 7.78
C PRO A 69 22.56 -19.92 8.50
N GLY A 70 23.33 -19.20 9.32
CA GLY A 70 22.84 -18.02 10.06
C GLY A 70 22.36 -16.84 9.20
N VAL A 71 22.99 -16.52 8.06
CA VAL A 71 22.55 -15.42 7.19
C VAL A 71 21.29 -15.82 6.46
N TYR A 72 21.22 -17.07 5.99
CA TYR A 72 20.00 -17.57 5.38
C TYR A 72 18.84 -17.58 6.40
N ALA A 73 19.07 -18.08 7.61
CA ALA A 73 18.06 -18.08 8.66
C ALA A 73 17.59 -16.66 9.04
N PHE A 74 18.52 -15.71 9.16
CA PHE A 74 18.18 -14.31 9.45
C PHE A 74 17.38 -13.67 8.32
N THR A 75 17.86 -13.77 7.08
CA THR A 75 17.19 -13.17 5.91
C THR A 75 15.81 -13.78 5.67
N GLN A 76 15.67 -15.10 5.82
CA GLN A 76 14.37 -15.78 5.72
C GLN A 76 13.44 -15.48 6.88
N GLY A 77 13.95 -15.50 8.11
CA GLY A 77 13.17 -15.14 9.29
C GLY A 77 12.61 -13.72 9.18
N LEU A 78 13.44 -12.78 8.70
CA LEU A 78 13.03 -11.42 8.41
C LEU A 78 12.00 -11.36 7.29
N HIS A 79 12.23 -12.05 6.16
CA HIS A 79 11.33 -12.07 5.02
C HIS A 79 9.92 -12.54 5.41
N VAL A 80 9.83 -13.67 6.11
CA VAL A 80 8.55 -14.27 6.51
C VAL A 80 7.85 -13.42 7.57
N SER A 81 8.59 -12.96 8.60
CA SER A 81 8.01 -12.18 9.70
C SER A 81 7.49 -10.82 9.20
N VAL A 82 8.23 -10.15 8.32
CA VAL A 82 7.79 -8.89 7.68
C VAL A 82 6.63 -9.16 6.71
N GLY A 83 6.68 -10.26 5.95
CA GLY A 83 5.59 -10.70 5.07
C GLY A 83 4.27 -10.88 5.80
N ILE A 84 4.30 -11.47 7.00
CA ILE A 84 3.13 -11.60 7.88
C ILE A 84 2.67 -10.23 8.41
N ALA A 85 3.60 -9.36 8.80
CA ALA A 85 3.28 -8.01 9.29
C ALA A 85 2.63 -7.10 8.23
N ILE A 86 2.77 -7.42 6.94
CA ILE A 86 2.10 -6.69 5.85
C ILE A 86 0.56 -6.81 5.94
N PHE A 87 0.00 -7.93 6.42
CA PHE A 87 -1.45 -8.11 6.51
C PHE A 87 -2.17 -7.05 7.35
N PRO A 88 -1.84 -6.84 8.64
CA PRO A 88 -2.48 -5.80 9.44
C PRO A 88 -2.23 -4.40 8.88
N LEU A 89 -1.06 -4.14 8.29
CA LEU A 89 -0.76 -2.86 7.65
C LEU A 89 -1.62 -2.61 6.40
N LEU A 90 -1.84 -3.62 5.57
CA LEU A 90 -2.70 -3.55 4.39
C LEU A 90 -4.15 -3.34 4.77
N LEU A 91 -4.65 -4.09 5.76
CA LEU A 91 -6.02 -3.90 6.26
C LEU A 91 -6.21 -2.48 6.79
N GLY A 92 -5.25 -1.96 7.57
CA GLY A 92 -5.25 -0.58 8.03
C GLY A 92 -5.23 0.43 6.86
N LYS A 93 -4.42 0.17 5.83
CA LYS A 93 -4.35 1.04 4.65
C LYS A 93 -5.66 1.04 3.89
N LEU A 94 -6.20 -0.14 3.58
CA LEU A 94 -7.48 -0.31 2.88
C LEU A 94 -8.61 0.34 3.66
N TRP A 95 -8.67 0.18 4.99
CA TRP A 95 -9.64 0.87 5.84
C TRP A 95 -9.59 2.40 5.73
N THR A 96 -8.41 2.96 5.50
CA THR A 96 -8.27 4.43 5.32
C THR A 96 -8.68 4.90 3.92
N VAL A 97 -8.62 4.04 2.90
CA VAL A 97 -8.87 4.43 1.50
C VAL A 97 -10.13 3.84 0.89
N TYR A 98 -10.81 2.88 1.55
CA TYR A 98 -11.99 2.20 0.99
C TYR A 98 -13.08 3.15 0.50
N PRO A 99 -13.40 4.30 1.13
CA PRO A 99 -14.46 5.18 0.63
C PRO A 99 -14.10 5.76 -0.75
N ARG A 100 -12.80 5.92 -1.04
CA ARG A 100 -12.32 6.44 -2.32
C ARG A 100 -12.47 5.43 -3.46
N LEU A 101 -12.59 4.14 -3.15
CA LEU A 101 -12.81 3.09 -4.14
C LEU A 101 -14.21 3.18 -4.77
N PHE A 102 -15.17 3.77 -4.05
CA PHE A 102 -16.58 3.86 -4.46
C PHE A 102 -17.00 5.24 -4.98
N LEU A 103 -16.05 6.09 -5.40
CA LEU A 103 -16.35 7.42 -5.97
C LEU A 103 -16.96 7.32 -7.37
N TRP A 104 -18.03 8.08 -7.62
CA TRP A 104 -18.79 8.13 -8.88
C TRP A 104 -18.75 9.53 -9.57
N PRO A 105 -18.83 9.62 -10.91
CA PRO A 105 -18.62 8.55 -11.89
C PRO A 105 -17.22 7.93 -11.77
N PRO A 106 -17.07 6.65 -12.15
CA PRO A 106 -15.87 5.88 -11.87
C PRO A 106 -14.70 6.28 -12.78
N VAL A 107 -14.98 6.81 -13.98
CA VAL A 107 -13.94 7.31 -14.89
C VAL A 107 -14.51 8.50 -15.64
N ARG A 108 -13.79 9.62 -15.62
CA ARG A 108 -14.15 10.85 -16.35
C ARG A 108 -13.19 11.16 -17.50
N SER A 109 -12.06 10.45 -17.58
CA SER A 109 -11.04 10.63 -18.62
C SER A 109 -10.12 9.42 -18.73
N ALA A 110 -9.41 9.27 -19.85
CA ALA A 110 -8.37 8.24 -20.03
C ALA A 110 -7.26 8.33 -18.96
N ARG A 111 -6.91 9.54 -18.54
CA ARG A 111 -5.95 9.76 -17.44
C ARG A 111 -6.45 9.17 -16.11
N GLU A 112 -7.72 9.38 -15.79
CA GLU A 112 -8.32 8.80 -14.58
C GLU A 112 -8.40 7.27 -14.65
N LEU A 113 -8.70 6.72 -15.83
CA LEU A 113 -8.68 5.28 -16.05
C LEU A 113 -7.30 4.69 -15.74
N LEU A 114 -6.23 5.30 -16.26
CA LEU A 114 -4.86 4.85 -16.01
C LEU A 114 -4.47 4.96 -14.54
N GLU A 115 -4.85 6.05 -13.86
CA GLU A 115 -4.63 6.18 -12.42
C GLU A 115 -5.32 5.06 -11.62
N ARG A 116 -6.58 4.75 -11.97
CA ARG A 116 -7.34 3.68 -11.31
C ARG A 116 -6.82 2.29 -11.63
N ALA A 117 -6.42 2.03 -12.88
CA ALA A 117 -5.81 0.77 -13.28
C ALA A 117 -4.48 0.54 -12.55
N SER A 118 -3.65 1.57 -12.41
CA SER A 118 -2.40 1.50 -11.63
C SER A 118 -2.67 1.20 -10.15
N ILE A 119 -3.70 1.82 -9.54
CA ILE A 119 -4.10 1.53 -8.16
C ILE A 119 -4.63 0.10 -8.04
N ALA A 120 -5.46 -0.35 -8.98
CA ALA A 120 -6.00 -1.71 -8.99
C ALA A 120 -4.86 -2.74 -9.07
N LEU A 121 -3.90 -2.54 -9.97
CA LEU A 121 -2.73 -3.41 -10.07
C LEU A 121 -1.91 -3.44 -8.77
N LEU A 122 -1.67 -2.27 -8.17
CA LEU A 122 -0.98 -2.18 -6.88
C LEU A 122 -1.73 -2.93 -5.77
N VAL A 123 -3.05 -2.73 -5.66
CA VAL A 123 -3.86 -3.38 -4.61
C VAL A 123 -3.91 -4.89 -4.83
N SER A 124 -4.14 -5.35 -6.06
CA SER A 124 -4.18 -6.77 -6.40
C SER A 124 -2.85 -7.45 -6.11
N SER A 125 -1.73 -6.87 -6.55
CA SER A 125 -0.40 -7.42 -6.26
C SER A 125 -0.05 -7.37 -4.78
N ALA A 126 -0.38 -6.28 -4.07
CA ALA A 126 -0.15 -6.15 -2.64
C ALA A 126 -0.95 -7.12 -1.78
N LEU A 127 -2.10 -7.60 -2.26
CA LEU A 127 -2.87 -8.65 -1.58
C LEU A 127 -2.36 -10.05 -1.97
N LEU A 128 -2.15 -10.27 -3.27
CA LEU A 128 -1.81 -11.59 -3.81
C LEU A 128 -0.43 -12.07 -3.35
N GLU A 129 0.58 -11.21 -3.45
CA GLU A 129 1.98 -11.55 -3.18
C GLU A 129 2.20 -12.07 -1.75
N PRO A 130 1.82 -11.36 -0.67
CA PRO A 130 1.95 -11.87 0.69
C PRO A 130 0.98 -13.04 0.97
N ALA A 131 -0.16 -13.13 0.28
CA ALA A 131 -1.09 -14.26 0.45
C ALA A 131 -0.49 -15.58 -0.05
N ILE A 132 0.09 -15.59 -1.27
CA ILE A 132 0.75 -16.79 -1.78
C ILE A 132 1.99 -17.13 -0.95
N GLY A 133 2.73 -16.12 -0.48
CA GLY A 133 3.89 -16.29 0.40
C GLY A 133 3.50 -16.90 1.75
N LEU A 134 2.41 -16.42 2.36
CA LEU A 134 1.87 -16.99 3.61
C LEU A 134 1.44 -18.44 3.41
N VAL A 135 0.68 -18.72 2.36
CA VAL A 135 0.20 -20.08 2.06
C VAL A 135 1.37 -21.04 1.81
N ASN A 136 2.46 -20.57 1.18
CA ASN A 136 3.70 -21.32 1.00
C ASN A 136 4.37 -21.71 2.34
N THR A 137 4.22 -20.92 3.41
CA THR A 137 4.72 -21.31 4.75
C THR A 137 4.05 -22.56 5.31
N TYR A 138 2.81 -22.84 4.86
CA TYR A 138 2.07 -24.06 5.17
C TYR A 138 2.29 -25.18 4.15
N GLN A 139 3.14 -24.96 3.13
CA GLN A 139 3.40 -25.90 2.04
C GLN A 139 2.13 -26.36 1.30
N TRP A 140 1.07 -25.56 1.33
CA TRP A 140 -0.18 -25.85 0.65
C TRP A 140 -0.21 -25.12 -0.69
N TYR A 141 -0.41 -25.82 -1.81
CA TYR A 141 -0.41 -25.21 -3.14
C TYR A 141 -1.70 -25.57 -3.88
N PRO A 142 -2.82 -24.87 -3.63
CA PRO A 142 -4.09 -25.14 -4.29
C PRO A 142 -4.12 -24.70 -5.77
N TRP A 143 -3.01 -24.19 -6.29
CA TRP A 143 -2.89 -23.68 -7.65
C TRP A 143 -1.92 -24.52 -8.50
N PRO A 144 -2.06 -24.51 -9.84
CA PRO A 144 -1.24 -25.32 -10.74
C PRO A 144 0.11 -24.67 -11.10
N PHE A 145 0.35 -23.41 -10.70
CA PHE A 145 1.55 -22.66 -11.10
C PHE A 145 2.73 -22.82 -10.12
N PRO A 146 3.98 -22.68 -10.61
CA PRO A 146 5.17 -22.82 -9.78
C PRO A 146 5.36 -21.61 -8.84
N PHE A 147 5.29 -21.84 -7.53
CA PHE A 147 5.37 -20.77 -6.51
C PHE A 147 6.61 -19.88 -6.67
N ARG A 148 7.83 -20.43 -6.72
CA ARG A 148 9.07 -19.63 -6.72
C ARG A 148 9.13 -18.64 -7.88
N GLN A 149 8.78 -19.08 -9.08
CA GLN A 149 8.81 -18.27 -10.29
C GLN A 149 7.69 -17.20 -10.27
N THR A 150 6.48 -17.60 -9.89
CA THR A 150 5.34 -16.68 -9.79
C THR A 150 5.57 -15.62 -8.72
N HIS A 151 6.04 -16.00 -7.54
CA HIS A 151 6.33 -15.10 -6.42
C HIS A 151 7.45 -14.12 -6.79
N TYR A 152 8.53 -14.61 -7.41
CA TYR A 152 9.60 -13.73 -7.91
C TYR A 152 9.10 -12.72 -8.95
N ALA A 153 8.28 -13.15 -9.90
CA ALA A 153 7.71 -12.25 -10.91
C ALA A 153 6.76 -11.21 -10.28
N LEU A 154 5.90 -11.64 -9.36
CA LEU A 154 4.98 -10.74 -8.64
C LEU A 154 5.73 -9.74 -7.75
N ALA A 155 6.86 -10.12 -7.16
CA ALA A 155 7.74 -9.21 -6.40
C ALA A 155 8.19 -8.00 -7.26
N TRP A 156 8.49 -8.21 -8.54
CA TRP A 156 8.79 -7.12 -9.47
C TRP A 156 7.54 -6.29 -9.82
N VAL A 157 6.39 -6.94 -10.02
CA VAL A 157 5.12 -6.26 -10.30
C VAL A 157 4.74 -5.32 -9.17
N ILE A 158 4.83 -5.78 -7.92
CA ILE A 158 4.46 -4.97 -6.77
C ILE A 158 5.44 -3.81 -6.53
N VAL A 159 6.75 -4.03 -6.63
CA VAL A 159 7.74 -2.96 -6.47
C VAL A 159 7.64 -1.94 -7.60
N GLY A 160 7.46 -2.38 -8.84
CA GLY A 160 7.20 -1.50 -9.98
C GLY A 160 5.92 -0.69 -9.80
N SER A 161 4.83 -1.33 -9.37
CA SER A 161 3.56 -0.66 -9.08
C SER A 161 3.67 0.36 -7.96
N LEU A 162 4.43 0.04 -6.90
CA LEU A 162 4.69 0.93 -5.78
C LEU A 162 5.51 2.14 -6.22
N ALA A 163 6.54 1.94 -7.05
CA ALA A 163 7.37 3.01 -7.61
C ALA A 163 6.52 3.97 -8.47
N ILE A 164 5.69 3.43 -9.38
CA ILE A 164 4.76 4.23 -10.18
C ILE A 164 3.79 5.00 -9.29
N HIS A 165 3.19 4.33 -8.30
CA HIS A 165 2.26 4.96 -7.37
C HIS A 165 2.89 6.15 -6.62
N ILE A 166 4.12 5.97 -6.13
CA ILE A 166 4.87 7.03 -5.45
C ILE A 166 5.18 8.16 -6.43
N ALA A 167 5.69 7.86 -7.63
CA ALA A 167 6.05 8.85 -8.64
C ALA A 167 4.85 9.72 -9.05
N VAL A 168 3.67 9.13 -9.23
CA VAL A 168 2.43 9.86 -9.56
C VAL A 168 1.99 10.79 -8.42
N LYS A 169 2.21 10.41 -7.15
CA LYS A 169 1.79 11.21 -5.99
C LYS A 169 2.84 12.23 -5.53
N LEU A 170 4.12 12.03 -5.87
CA LEU A 170 5.23 12.87 -5.41
C LEU A 170 5.06 14.37 -5.76
N PRO A 171 4.62 14.77 -6.97
CA PRO A 171 4.44 16.20 -7.29
C PRO A 171 3.41 16.89 -6.39
N MET A 172 2.34 16.19 -6.01
CA MET A 172 1.31 16.71 -5.11
C MET A 172 1.87 16.92 -3.71
N ILE A 173 2.68 15.98 -3.23
CA ILE A 173 3.37 16.07 -1.94
C ILE A 173 4.32 17.27 -1.95
N VAL A 174 5.18 17.39 -2.96
CA VAL A 174 6.16 18.49 -3.08
C VAL A 174 5.46 19.86 -3.12
N ARG A 175 4.38 20.01 -3.89
CA ARG A 175 3.60 21.26 -3.95
C ARG A 175 3.01 21.66 -2.59
N PHE A 176 2.53 20.69 -1.82
CA PHE A 176 1.97 20.93 -0.50
C PHE A 176 3.03 21.42 0.50
N TRP A 177 4.22 20.80 0.50
CA TRP A 177 5.32 21.22 1.36
C TRP A 177 5.84 22.62 0.99
N ARG A 178 6.01 22.92 -0.31
CA ARG A 178 6.46 24.25 -0.76
C ARG A 178 5.51 25.38 -0.34
N ARG A 179 4.19 25.17 -0.41
CA ARG A 179 3.19 26.18 0.01
C ARG A 179 3.20 26.45 1.51
N ARG A 180 3.51 25.44 2.33
CA ARG A 180 3.58 25.59 3.79
C ARG A 180 4.82 26.37 4.21
N SER A 181 5.97 26.10 3.59
CA SER A 181 7.20 26.87 3.82
C SER A 181 7.00 28.36 3.57
N THR A 182 6.32 28.74 2.46
CA THR A 182 6.04 30.15 2.15
C THR A 182 5.01 30.83 3.05
N ALA A 183 4.19 30.07 3.77
CA ALA A 183 3.21 30.60 4.72
C ALA A 183 3.85 30.82 6.11
N THR A 184 4.72 29.90 6.53
CA THR A 184 5.53 30.03 7.75
C THR A 184 6.56 31.15 7.63
N ASP A 185 7.15 31.34 6.45
CA ASP A 185 8.13 32.41 6.19
C ASP A 185 7.48 33.81 6.31
N ARG A 186 6.27 33.99 5.76
CA ARG A 186 5.52 35.26 5.89
C ARG A 186 5.10 35.58 7.31
N SER A 187 4.71 34.59 8.10
CA SER A 187 4.37 34.82 9.52
C SER A 187 5.57 35.16 10.40
N VAL A 188 6.80 34.92 9.94
CA VAL A 188 8.04 35.24 10.67
C VAL A 188 8.58 36.62 10.25
N THR A 189 8.25 37.10 9.05
CA THR A 189 8.69 38.41 8.55
C THR A 189 7.74 39.56 8.88
N ASP A 190 6.52 39.27 9.36
CA ASP A 190 5.49 40.26 9.71
C ASP A 190 5.43 40.58 11.22
N ASP A 191 6.39 40.08 12.02
CA ASP A 191 6.62 40.43 13.45
C ASP A 191 7.90 41.28 13.60
#